data_AF-A0A851E5B0-F1
#
_entry.id   AF-A0A851E5B0-F1
#
_cell.length_a   1.000
_cell.length_b   1.000
_cell.length_c   1.000
_cell.angle_alpha   90.00
_cell.angle_beta   90.00
_cell.angle_gamma   90.00
#
_symmetry.space_group_name_H-M   'P 1'
#
loop_
_entity.id
_entity.type
_entity.pdbx_description
1 polymer ?
#
loop_
_entity_poly.entity_id
_entity_poly.type
_entity_poly.pdbx_seq_one_letter_code
_entity_poly.pdbx_strand_id
1 'polypeptide(L)'
;QDLLSSKYSDPDMRFDICSCQFVYHYSFETYEQADMMLKNACGNLSPGGYFIGTTPNSFELVKRLEASETNSFGNDVYNVKFEKKGDYPLFGCKYDFHLEEVVDVPEFLVYFPLLEEMAKKHGMKLVYKMTFREFYEEKIKNEEHKMLLRRMQALEPYSTLGDSRLVSDKPDDYEHAKEFIKDGKAKLPLGTLSKSEWEATS
;
A
#
# COMPACT_ATOMS: atom_id res chain seq x y z
N GLN A 1 20.80 19.10 9.42
CA GLN A 1 19.37 19.43 9.54
C GLN A 1 18.72 19.02 8.22
N ASP A 2 17.77 18.08 8.24
CA ASP A 2 17.22 17.43 7.02
C ASP A 2 15.95 18.11 6.47
N LEU A 3 15.74 19.38 6.83
CA LEU A 3 14.64 20.17 6.32
C LEU A 3 14.86 20.44 4.81
N LEU A 4 13.93 20.01 3.96
CA LEU A 4 14.07 20.16 2.51
C LEU A 4 13.96 21.60 2.06
N SER A 5 13.18 22.43 2.77
CA SER A 5 12.99 23.84 2.39
C SER A 5 14.27 24.67 2.45
N SER A 6 15.26 24.28 3.25
CA SER A 6 16.58 24.95 3.23
C SER A 6 17.45 24.55 2.05
N LYS A 7 17.06 23.53 1.29
CA LYS A 7 17.78 23.02 0.11
C LYS A 7 17.16 23.50 -1.21
N TYR A 8 15.97 24.11 -1.19
CA TYR A 8 15.35 24.65 -2.39
C TYR A 8 16.12 25.87 -2.90
N SER A 9 16.30 25.97 -4.21
CA SER A 9 16.93 27.15 -4.83
C SER A 9 16.09 28.42 -4.63
N ASP A 10 14.77 28.24 -4.56
CA ASP A 10 13.81 29.29 -4.19
C ASP A 10 13.30 29.02 -2.75
N PRO A 11 13.64 29.88 -1.78
CA PRO A 11 13.17 29.74 -0.39
C PRO A 11 11.64 29.83 -0.24
N ASP A 12 10.96 30.48 -1.17
CA ASP A 12 9.51 30.67 -1.16
C ASP A 12 8.78 29.59 -1.97
N MET A 13 9.50 28.56 -2.45
CA MET A 13 8.93 27.47 -3.26
C MET A 13 7.74 26.81 -2.56
N ARG A 14 6.62 26.72 -3.28
CA ARG A 14 5.39 26.04 -2.85
C ARG A 14 5.03 24.90 -3.78
N PHE A 15 4.27 23.96 -3.27
CA PHE A 15 3.77 22.81 -4.03
C PHE A 15 2.25 22.72 -3.90
N ASP A 16 1.58 22.34 -4.97
CA ASP A 16 0.14 22.03 -4.92
C ASP A 16 -0.11 20.59 -4.46
N ILE A 17 0.84 19.69 -4.75
CA ILE A 17 0.75 18.27 -4.37
C ILE A 17 2.12 17.80 -3.89
N CYS A 18 2.13 17.10 -2.75
CA CYS A 18 3.22 16.23 -2.34
C CYS A 18 2.75 14.78 -2.47
N SER A 19 3.51 13.94 -3.18
CA SER A 19 3.19 12.53 -3.43
C SER A 19 4.24 11.62 -2.82
N CYS A 20 3.87 10.88 -1.77
CA CYS A 20 4.74 9.91 -1.07
C CYS A 20 4.19 8.49 -1.23
N GLN A 21 4.54 7.83 -2.32
CA GLN A 21 4.08 6.47 -2.63
C GLN A 21 5.06 5.45 -2.05
N PHE A 22 4.62 4.63 -1.09
CA PHE A 22 5.42 3.60 -0.42
C PHE A 22 6.69 4.15 0.25
N VAL A 23 6.58 5.28 0.97
CA VAL A 23 7.75 5.90 1.62
C VAL A 23 7.57 6.16 3.11
N TYR A 24 6.43 6.68 3.53
CA TYR A 24 6.38 7.34 4.84
C TYR A 24 6.50 6.38 6.04
N HIS A 25 6.26 5.08 5.87
CA HIS A 25 6.55 4.09 6.91
C HIS A 25 8.03 4.03 7.30
N TYR A 26 8.97 4.32 6.39
CA TYR A 26 10.40 4.40 6.74
C TYR A 26 10.71 5.52 7.75
N SER A 27 9.85 6.54 7.82
CA SER A 27 10.05 7.65 8.77
C SER A 27 9.56 7.35 10.19
N PHE A 28 8.81 6.26 10.40
CA PHE A 28 8.22 5.91 11.69
C PHE A 28 9.18 5.19 12.65
N GLU A 29 10.49 5.20 12.36
CA GLU A 29 11.53 4.72 13.27
C GLU A 29 11.53 5.52 14.60
N THR A 30 11.43 6.85 14.51
CA THR A 30 11.31 7.75 15.66
C THR A 30 10.25 8.81 15.42
N TYR A 31 9.77 9.44 16.49
CA TYR A 31 8.85 10.58 16.39
C TYR A 31 9.47 11.74 15.59
N GLU A 32 10.75 12.03 15.83
CA GLU A 32 11.47 13.13 15.19
C GLU A 32 11.56 12.94 13.67
N GLN A 33 11.83 11.71 13.21
CA GLN A 33 11.87 11.39 11.78
C GLN A 33 10.48 11.49 11.15
N ALA A 34 9.44 10.96 11.79
CA ALA A 34 8.07 11.03 11.28
C ALA A 34 7.55 12.47 11.20
N ASP A 35 7.81 13.29 12.24
CA ASP A 35 7.44 14.71 12.25
C ASP A 35 8.24 15.51 11.20
N MET A 36 9.53 15.20 11.00
CA MET A 36 10.34 15.84 9.96
C MET A 36 9.85 15.49 8.55
N MET A 37 9.47 14.23 8.30
CA MET A 37 8.89 13.81 7.03
C MET A 37 7.58 14.55 6.74
N LEU A 38 6.67 14.62 7.71
CA LEU A 38 5.44 15.40 7.58
C LEU A 38 5.70 16.90 7.38
N LYS A 39 6.68 17.45 8.09
CA LYS A 39 7.08 18.85 7.92
C LYS A 39 7.59 19.11 6.50
N ASN A 40 8.38 18.20 5.95
CA ASN A 40 8.89 18.30 4.59
C ASN A 40 7.79 18.10 3.53
N ALA A 41 6.87 17.17 3.75
CA ALA A 41 5.78 16.86 2.83
C ALA A 41 4.70 17.94 2.81
N CYS A 42 4.34 18.47 3.98
CA CYS A 42 3.18 19.35 4.15
C CYS A 42 3.56 20.83 4.32
N GLY A 43 4.75 21.14 4.84
CA GLY A 43 5.11 22.49 5.28
C GLY A 43 5.14 23.54 4.16
N ASN A 44 5.44 23.12 2.93
CA ASN A 44 5.48 24.00 1.76
C ASN A 44 4.26 23.83 0.83
N LEU A 45 3.21 23.11 1.25
CA LEU A 45 1.99 23.04 0.46
C LEU A 45 1.31 24.42 0.38
N SER A 46 0.77 24.74 -0.80
CA SER A 46 -0.15 25.85 -0.98
C SER A 46 -1.43 25.62 -0.17
N PRO A 47 -2.13 26.66 0.31
CA PRO A 47 -3.45 26.48 0.90
C PRO A 47 -4.39 25.75 -0.08
N GLY A 48 -4.96 24.62 0.35
CA GLY A 48 -5.77 23.74 -0.50
C GLY A 48 -4.97 22.68 -1.26
N GLY A 49 -3.64 22.65 -1.11
CA GLY A 49 -2.78 21.60 -1.65
C GLY A 49 -2.97 20.25 -0.96
N TYR A 50 -2.53 19.17 -1.61
CA TYR A 50 -2.76 17.80 -1.17
C TYR A 50 -1.47 17.07 -0.83
N PHE A 51 -1.51 16.34 0.28
CA PHE A 51 -0.55 15.28 0.56
C PHE A 51 -1.21 13.94 0.24
N ILE A 52 -0.66 13.22 -0.74
CA ILE A 52 -1.15 11.91 -1.17
C ILE A 52 -0.07 10.85 -1.00
N GLY A 53 -0.47 9.60 -0.76
CA GLY A 53 0.50 8.53 -0.59
C GLY A 53 -0.11 7.16 -0.34
N THR A 54 0.75 6.16 -0.33
CA THR A 54 0.43 4.76 -0.01
C THR A 54 1.38 4.24 1.07
N THR A 55 0.86 3.42 1.99
CA THR A 55 1.65 2.75 3.03
C THR A 55 0.97 1.46 3.45
N PRO A 56 1.71 0.50 4.05
CA PRO A 56 1.11 -0.69 4.63
C PRO A 56 0.06 -0.37 5.69
N ASN A 57 -1.05 -1.10 5.66
CA ASN A 57 -2.14 -0.95 6.62
C ASN A 57 -1.82 -1.69 7.92
N SER A 58 -1.49 -0.96 8.99
CA SER A 58 -1.11 -1.56 10.27
C SER A 58 -2.16 -2.53 10.83
N PHE A 59 -3.45 -2.28 10.60
CA PHE A 59 -4.51 -3.17 11.06
C PHE A 59 -4.45 -4.55 10.39
N GLU A 60 -4.15 -4.60 9.10
CA GLU A 60 -4.04 -5.86 8.37
C GLU A 60 -2.73 -6.58 8.72
N LEU A 61 -1.61 -5.84 8.83
CA LEU A 61 -0.33 -6.39 9.28
C LEU A 61 -0.44 -7.05 10.66
N VAL A 62 -0.98 -6.33 11.65
CA VAL A 62 -1.15 -6.84 13.01
C VAL A 62 -2.13 -7.99 13.03
N LYS A 63 -3.25 -7.92 12.30
CA LYS A 63 -4.22 -9.03 12.22
C LYS A 63 -3.58 -10.32 11.70
N ARG A 64 -2.78 -10.26 10.63
CA ARG A 64 -2.09 -11.44 10.07
C ARG A 64 -0.99 -11.95 10.99
N LEU A 65 -0.22 -11.05 11.60
CA LEU A 65 0.77 -11.40 12.61
C LEU A 65 0.12 -12.10 13.81
N GLU A 66 -1.01 -11.58 14.30
CA GLU A 66 -1.74 -12.13 15.44
C GLU A 66 -2.35 -13.50 15.14
N ALA A 67 -2.72 -13.78 13.89
CA ALA A 67 -3.16 -15.09 13.45
C ALA A 67 -2.01 -16.10 13.23
N SER A 68 -0.77 -15.64 13.04
CA SER A 68 0.39 -16.51 12.85
C SER A 68 0.85 -17.17 14.15
N GLU A 69 1.35 -18.40 14.05
CA GLU A 69 2.00 -19.12 15.16
C GLU A 69 3.39 -18.54 15.49
N THR A 70 3.98 -17.77 14.58
CA THR A 70 5.32 -17.17 14.71
C THR A 70 5.28 -15.66 14.58
N ASN A 71 6.45 -15.00 14.65
CA ASN A 71 6.57 -13.57 14.35
C ASN A 71 6.61 -13.26 12.84
N SER A 72 6.31 -14.23 11.98
CA SER A 72 6.34 -14.09 10.53
C SER A 72 5.05 -14.56 9.88
N PHE A 73 4.68 -13.94 8.77
CA PHE A 73 3.60 -14.39 7.88
C PHE A 73 3.91 -14.00 6.44
N GLY A 74 3.28 -14.66 5.49
CA GLY A 74 3.55 -14.45 4.07
C GLY A 74 3.11 -15.62 3.22
N ASN A 75 3.48 -15.57 1.95
CA ASN A 75 3.33 -16.64 0.97
C ASN A 75 4.57 -16.63 0.06
N ASP A 76 4.49 -17.26 -1.10
CA ASP A 76 5.64 -17.37 -2.02
C ASP A 76 6.04 -16.02 -2.63
N VAL A 77 5.13 -15.02 -2.64
CA VAL A 77 5.35 -13.69 -3.24
C VAL A 77 5.92 -12.71 -2.21
N TYR A 78 5.51 -12.80 -0.94
CA TYR A 78 5.96 -11.86 0.09
C TYR A 78 6.15 -12.52 1.45
N ASN A 79 7.04 -11.94 2.26
CA ASN A 79 7.22 -12.30 3.67
C ASN A 79 7.32 -11.05 4.54
N VAL A 80 6.62 -11.07 5.67
CA VAL A 80 6.71 -10.05 6.71
C VAL A 80 7.20 -10.71 7.98
N LYS A 81 8.23 -10.14 8.61
CA LYS A 81 8.77 -10.64 9.88
C LYS A 81 8.93 -9.51 10.89
N PHE A 82 8.15 -9.58 11.97
CA PHE A 82 8.27 -8.66 13.09
C PHE A 82 9.37 -9.10 14.05
N GLU A 83 10.00 -8.14 14.73
CA GLU A 83 10.94 -8.46 15.81
C GLU A 83 10.21 -9.11 16.99
N LYS A 84 9.01 -8.61 17.33
CA LYS A 84 8.20 -9.08 18.45
C LYS A 84 6.71 -8.88 18.20
N LYS A 85 5.93 -9.91 18.54
CA LYS A 85 4.45 -9.91 18.53
C LYS A 85 3.88 -9.47 19.89
N GLY A 86 2.73 -8.81 19.88
CA GLY A 86 2.02 -8.33 21.07
C GLY A 86 2.56 -7.04 21.69
N ASP A 87 3.57 -6.41 21.07
CA ASP A 87 4.18 -5.15 21.50
C ASP A 87 4.38 -4.26 20.28
N TYR A 88 3.52 -3.24 20.15
CA TYR A 88 3.41 -2.40 18.96
C TYR A 88 3.60 -0.92 19.35
N PRO A 89 4.85 -0.48 19.59
CA PRO A 89 5.11 0.90 19.95
C PRO A 89 4.70 1.84 18.79
N LEU A 90 4.29 3.07 19.15
CA LEU A 90 3.83 4.07 18.17
C LEU A 90 4.90 4.47 17.15
N PHE A 91 6.18 4.36 17.53
CA PHE A 91 7.35 4.57 16.69
C PHE A 91 8.36 3.45 16.96
N GLY A 92 9.16 3.10 15.97
CA GLY A 92 10.21 2.08 16.09
C GLY A 92 9.67 0.64 16.08
N CYS A 93 8.38 0.43 15.81
CA CYS A 93 7.82 -0.92 15.64
C CYS A 93 8.27 -1.50 14.30
N LYS A 94 9.44 -2.14 14.32
CA LYS A 94 10.13 -2.62 13.13
C LYS A 94 9.64 -4.00 12.67
N TYR A 95 9.56 -4.16 11.36
CA TYR A 95 9.42 -5.44 10.69
C TYR A 95 10.25 -5.46 9.41
N ASP A 96 10.77 -6.63 9.04
CA ASP A 96 11.41 -6.83 7.75
C ASP A 96 10.31 -7.17 6.72
N PHE A 97 10.29 -6.44 5.61
CA PHE A 97 9.38 -6.68 4.49
C PHE A 97 10.18 -7.17 3.29
N HIS A 98 9.83 -8.39 2.85
CA HIS A 98 10.36 -9.01 1.67
C HIS A 98 9.26 -9.17 0.63
N LEU A 99 9.49 -8.69 -0.58
CA LEU A 99 8.64 -8.91 -1.74
C LEU A 99 9.52 -9.41 -2.88
N GLU A 100 9.17 -10.57 -3.43
CA GLU A 100 9.95 -11.25 -4.46
C GLU A 100 10.31 -10.28 -5.60
N GLU A 101 11.59 -10.24 -5.98
CA GLU A 101 12.17 -9.37 -7.01
C GLU A 101 12.07 -7.84 -6.78
N VAL A 102 11.40 -7.36 -5.72
CA VAL A 102 11.16 -5.93 -5.52
C VAL A 102 12.00 -5.37 -4.38
N VAL A 103 11.90 -5.94 -3.17
CA VAL A 103 12.50 -5.31 -1.99
C VAL A 103 12.77 -6.31 -0.86
N ASP A 104 13.84 -6.04 -0.11
CA ASP A 104 14.17 -6.67 1.17
C ASP A 104 14.71 -5.58 2.11
N VAL A 105 13.80 -4.90 2.83
CA VAL A 105 14.14 -3.73 3.65
C VAL A 105 13.38 -3.73 4.98
N PRO A 106 13.97 -3.14 6.03
CA PRO A 106 13.26 -2.88 7.26
C PRO A 106 12.26 -1.74 7.09
N GLU A 107 11.05 -1.96 7.58
CA GLU A 107 9.95 -0.99 7.62
C GLU A 107 9.46 -0.79 9.06
N PHE A 108 8.67 0.28 9.28
CA PHE A 108 8.09 0.59 10.58
C PHE A 108 6.57 0.69 10.51
N LEU A 109 5.91 0.19 11.55
CA LEU A 109 4.46 0.14 11.62
C LEU A 109 3.86 1.54 11.71
N VAL A 110 2.94 1.87 10.80
CA VAL A 110 2.25 3.17 10.79
C VAL A 110 0.84 3.01 11.32
N TYR A 111 0.63 3.37 12.58
CA TYR A 111 -0.72 3.47 13.13
C TYR A 111 -1.42 4.70 12.54
N PHE A 112 -2.33 4.50 11.57
CA PHE A 112 -2.91 5.60 10.80
C PHE A 112 -3.57 6.72 11.65
N PRO A 113 -4.29 6.43 12.75
CA PRO A 113 -4.81 7.49 13.61
C PRO A 113 -3.72 8.39 14.21
N LEU A 114 -2.54 7.83 14.53
CA LEU A 114 -1.39 8.63 14.95
C LEU A 114 -0.87 9.52 13.80
N LEU A 115 -0.73 8.98 12.59
CA LEU A 115 -0.33 9.75 11.41
C LEU A 115 -1.30 10.93 11.17
N GLU A 116 -2.61 10.69 11.28
CA GLU A 116 -3.63 11.72 11.15
C GLU A 116 -3.47 12.82 12.21
N GLU A 117 -3.29 12.45 13.49
CA GLU A 117 -3.05 13.44 14.55
C GLU A 117 -1.76 14.24 14.33
N MET A 118 -0.67 13.59 13.91
CA MET A 118 0.59 14.28 13.60
C MET A 118 0.43 15.24 12.41
N ALA A 119 -0.32 14.87 11.38
CA ALA A 119 -0.54 15.71 10.20
C ALA A 119 -1.30 17.01 10.54
N LYS A 120 -2.18 17.00 11.56
CA LYS A 120 -2.89 18.21 12.01
C LYS A 120 -1.94 19.32 12.49
N LYS A 121 -0.80 18.96 13.08
CA LYS A 121 0.25 19.91 13.49
C LYS A 121 0.78 20.74 12.32
N HIS A 122 0.69 20.20 11.10
CA HIS A 122 1.14 20.82 9.86
C HIS A 122 -0.03 21.42 9.06
N GLY A 123 -1.18 21.67 9.70
CA GLY A 123 -2.34 22.32 9.08
C GLY A 123 -3.14 21.41 8.14
N MET A 124 -2.89 20.10 8.16
CA MET A 124 -3.57 19.15 7.29
C MET A 124 -4.85 18.61 7.92
N LYS A 125 -5.80 18.24 7.06
CA LYS A 125 -7.02 17.51 7.44
C LYS A 125 -7.15 16.29 6.54
N LEU A 126 -7.49 15.15 7.11
CA LEU A 126 -7.74 13.93 6.35
C LEU A 126 -8.89 14.15 5.36
N VAL A 127 -8.65 13.82 4.09
CA VAL A 127 -9.68 13.81 3.04
C VAL A 127 -10.36 12.44 3.00
N TYR A 128 -9.56 11.38 2.82
CA TYR A 128 -10.02 10.00 2.94
C TYR A 128 -8.83 9.06 3.21
N LYS A 129 -9.15 7.86 3.71
CA LYS A 129 -8.25 6.71 3.79
C LYS A 129 -9.01 5.51 3.21
N MET A 130 -8.40 4.79 2.28
CA MET A 130 -8.96 3.58 1.67
C MET A 130 -7.89 2.49 1.66
N THR A 131 -8.31 1.24 1.87
CA THR A 131 -7.52 0.07 1.49
C THR A 131 -7.38 0.01 -0.04
N PHE A 132 -6.40 -0.73 -0.55
CA PHE A 132 -6.25 -0.90 -1.99
C PHE A 132 -7.48 -1.54 -2.63
N ARG A 133 -8.11 -2.48 -1.93
CA ARG A 133 -9.37 -3.10 -2.36
C ARG A 133 -10.50 -2.08 -2.49
N GLU A 134 -10.75 -1.28 -1.45
CA GLU A 134 -11.79 -0.24 -1.47
C GLU A 134 -11.53 0.78 -2.59
N PHE A 135 -10.27 1.22 -2.73
CA PHE A 135 -9.89 2.15 -3.78
C PHE A 135 -10.11 1.56 -5.18
N TYR A 136 -9.71 0.30 -5.40
CA TYR A 136 -9.96 -0.41 -6.65
C TYR A 136 -11.46 -0.54 -6.95
N GLU A 137 -12.26 -1.03 -6.00
CA GLU A 137 -13.71 -1.22 -6.14
C GLU A 137 -14.45 0.10 -6.41
N GLU A 138 -13.97 1.22 -5.84
CA GLU A 138 -14.50 2.55 -6.16
C GLU A 138 -14.08 3.01 -7.56
N LYS A 139 -12.79 2.97 -7.88
CA LYS A 139 -12.26 3.57 -9.12
C LYS A 139 -12.64 2.80 -10.38
N ILE A 140 -12.82 1.48 -10.30
CA ILE A 140 -13.16 0.64 -11.47
C ILE A 140 -14.59 0.88 -12.00
N LYS A 141 -15.44 1.57 -11.23
CA LYS A 141 -16.79 2.00 -11.66
C LYS A 141 -16.75 3.05 -12.77
N ASN A 142 -15.63 3.75 -12.93
CA ASN A 142 -15.39 4.66 -14.05
C ASN A 142 -14.79 3.89 -15.23
N GLU A 143 -15.43 3.99 -16.41
CA GLU A 143 -14.99 3.28 -17.61
C GLU A 143 -13.61 3.73 -18.14
N GLU A 144 -13.21 5.00 -17.95
CA GLU A 144 -11.87 5.47 -18.34
C GLU A 144 -10.79 4.80 -17.49
N HIS A 145 -10.99 4.69 -16.17
CA HIS A 145 -10.07 4.00 -15.28
C HIS A 145 -9.97 2.51 -15.62
N LYS A 146 -11.09 1.88 -15.96
CA LYS A 146 -11.14 0.48 -16.38
C LYS A 146 -10.41 0.25 -17.70
N MET A 147 -10.56 1.16 -18.67
CA MET A 147 -9.78 1.12 -19.91
C MET A 147 -8.29 1.32 -19.66
N LEU A 148 -7.92 2.24 -18.76
CA LEU A 148 -6.52 2.45 -18.37
C LEU A 148 -5.92 1.20 -17.71
N LEU A 149 -6.62 0.57 -16.77
CA LEU A 149 -6.19 -0.65 -16.10
C LEU A 149 -5.88 -1.78 -17.10
N ARG A 150 -6.73 -1.93 -18.11
CA ARG A 150 -6.52 -2.89 -19.21
C ARG A 150 -5.30 -2.54 -20.06
N ARG A 151 -5.11 -1.26 -20.39
CA ARG A 151 -3.96 -0.79 -21.18
C ARG A 151 -2.64 -0.97 -20.43
N MET A 152 -2.65 -0.82 -19.11
CA MET A 152 -1.50 -1.05 -18.24
C MET A 152 -1.22 -2.53 -17.98
N GLN A 153 -2.10 -3.44 -18.41
CA GLN A 153 -2.00 -4.87 -18.13
C GLN A 153 -1.87 -5.16 -16.62
N ALA A 154 -2.55 -4.35 -15.79
CA ALA A 154 -2.46 -4.43 -14.33
C ALA A 154 -3.23 -5.63 -13.73
N LEU A 155 -3.93 -6.39 -14.57
CA LEU A 155 -4.59 -7.64 -14.22
C LEU A 155 -4.21 -8.69 -15.25
N GLU A 156 -3.99 -9.90 -14.77
CA GLU A 156 -3.76 -11.06 -15.60
C GLU A 156 -5.06 -11.52 -16.29
N PRO A 157 -5.04 -11.78 -17.60
CA PRO A 157 -6.17 -12.38 -18.30
C PRO A 157 -6.29 -13.86 -17.94
N TYR A 158 -7.36 -14.21 -17.23
CA TYR A 158 -7.73 -15.57 -16.88
C TYR A 158 -8.83 -16.11 -17.80
N SER A 159 -8.62 -17.32 -18.32
CA SER A 159 -9.63 -18.09 -19.04
C SER A 159 -9.54 -19.58 -18.69
N THR A 160 -10.68 -20.27 -18.75
CA THR A 160 -10.73 -21.73 -18.54
C THR A 160 -10.28 -22.53 -19.77
N LEU A 161 -9.95 -21.87 -20.88
CA LEU A 161 -9.61 -22.53 -22.14
C LEU A 161 -8.15 -23.03 -22.19
N GLY A 162 -7.31 -22.66 -21.22
CA GLY A 162 -5.95 -23.20 -21.08
C GLY A 162 -4.93 -22.65 -22.08
N ASP A 163 -5.30 -21.65 -22.89
CA ASP A 163 -4.45 -21.11 -23.96
C ASP A 163 -3.36 -20.13 -23.47
N SER A 164 -3.40 -19.71 -22.19
CA SER A 164 -2.49 -18.74 -21.59
C SER A 164 -1.74 -19.32 -20.40
N ARG A 165 -0.41 -19.21 -20.38
CA ARG A 165 0.41 -19.53 -19.21
C ARG A 165 0.11 -18.52 -18.12
N LEU A 166 -0.39 -19.01 -16.98
CA LEU A 166 -0.67 -18.18 -15.82
C LEU A 166 0.62 -17.85 -15.06
N VAL A 167 0.63 -16.74 -14.31
CA VAL A 167 1.74 -16.31 -13.47
C VAL A 167 1.98 -17.31 -12.34
N SER A 168 0.92 -17.78 -11.69
CA SER A 168 1.00 -18.83 -10.68
C SER A 168 0.68 -20.20 -11.28
N ASP A 169 1.58 -21.17 -11.07
CA ASP A 169 1.35 -22.57 -11.42
C ASP A 169 0.43 -23.29 -10.40
N LYS A 170 0.05 -22.61 -9.29
CA LYS A 170 -0.81 -23.18 -8.24
C LYS A 170 -2.29 -23.11 -8.65
N PRO A 171 -2.99 -24.25 -8.77
CA PRO A 171 -4.40 -24.25 -9.20
C PRO A 171 -5.35 -23.50 -8.26
N ASP A 172 -5.03 -23.46 -6.96
CA ASP A 172 -5.85 -22.83 -5.92
C ASP A 172 -5.76 -21.30 -5.94
N ASP A 173 -4.72 -20.73 -6.56
CA ASP A 173 -4.52 -19.29 -6.66
C ASP A 173 -5.55 -18.59 -7.54
N TYR A 174 -6.32 -19.35 -8.32
CA TYR A 174 -7.37 -18.83 -9.19
C TYR A 174 -8.76 -19.42 -8.90
N GLU A 175 -8.96 -20.05 -7.73
CA GLU A 175 -10.26 -20.65 -7.40
C GLU A 175 -11.37 -19.59 -7.36
N HIS A 176 -11.07 -18.38 -6.87
CA HIS A 176 -12.00 -17.24 -6.90
C HIS A 176 -12.42 -16.85 -8.33
N ALA A 177 -11.50 -16.93 -9.29
CA ALA A 177 -11.78 -16.65 -10.69
C ALA A 177 -12.66 -17.75 -11.31
N LYS A 178 -12.39 -19.02 -10.99
CA LYS A 178 -13.20 -20.17 -11.44
C LYS A 178 -14.63 -20.09 -10.89
N GLU A 179 -14.80 -19.81 -9.61
CA GLU A 179 -16.11 -19.66 -8.96
C GLU A 179 -16.91 -18.53 -9.60
N PHE A 180 -16.28 -17.37 -9.83
CA PHE A 180 -16.93 -16.23 -10.47
C PHE A 180 -17.39 -16.52 -11.92
N ILE A 181 -16.64 -17.34 -12.66
CA ILE A 181 -17.03 -17.79 -14.01
C ILE A 181 -18.20 -18.78 -13.93
N LYS A 182 -18.17 -19.74 -13.00
CA LYS A 182 -19.26 -20.71 -12.79
C LYS A 182 -20.60 -20.04 -12.46
N ASP A 183 -20.57 -18.91 -11.77
CA ASP A 183 -21.74 -18.09 -11.45
C ASP A 183 -22.41 -17.43 -12.68
N GLY A 184 -21.84 -17.59 -13.89
CA GLY A 184 -22.43 -17.14 -15.16
C GLY A 184 -22.45 -15.62 -15.35
N LYS A 185 -21.82 -14.86 -14.46
CA LYS A 185 -21.77 -13.38 -14.48
C LYS A 185 -20.55 -12.84 -15.23
N ALA A 186 -19.59 -13.69 -15.57
CA ALA A 186 -18.33 -13.27 -16.16
C ALA A 186 -18.40 -13.08 -17.69
N LYS A 187 -17.87 -11.97 -18.18
CA LYS A 187 -17.44 -11.84 -19.59
C LYS A 187 -15.98 -12.28 -19.67
N LEU A 188 -15.70 -13.26 -20.51
CA LEU A 188 -14.34 -13.78 -20.73
C LEU A 188 -13.58 -12.95 -21.79
N PRO A 189 -12.23 -12.86 -21.67
CA PRO A 189 -11.41 -13.30 -20.54
C PRO A 189 -11.61 -12.41 -19.30
N LEU A 190 -11.48 -13.00 -18.10
CA LEU A 190 -11.60 -12.29 -16.82
C LEU A 190 -10.23 -11.68 -16.45
N GLY A 191 -10.18 -10.41 -16.06
CA GLY A 191 -8.97 -9.84 -15.46
C GLY A 191 -8.93 -10.12 -13.95
N THR A 192 -7.86 -10.73 -13.44
CA THR A 192 -7.63 -10.99 -12.02
C THR A 192 -6.14 -10.92 -11.66
N LEU A 193 -5.80 -11.01 -10.38
CA LEU A 193 -4.48 -11.42 -9.90
C LEU A 193 -4.57 -12.85 -9.33
N SER A 194 -3.44 -13.51 -9.16
CA SER A 194 -3.34 -14.72 -8.34
C SER A 194 -3.70 -14.39 -6.89
N LYS A 195 -4.17 -15.39 -6.13
CA LYS A 195 -4.44 -15.22 -4.69
C LYS A 195 -3.19 -14.76 -3.94
N SER A 196 -2.02 -15.31 -4.28
CA SER A 196 -0.75 -14.96 -3.65
C SER A 196 -0.40 -13.47 -3.82
N GLU A 197 -0.58 -12.92 -5.03
CA GLU A 197 -0.39 -11.48 -5.32
C GLU A 197 -1.46 -10.61 -4.65
N TRP A 198 -2.73 -11.06 -4.64
CA TRP A 198 -3.80 -10.35 -3.94
C TRP A 198 -3.48 -10.20 -2.46
N GLU A 199 -2.99 -11.26 -1.81
CA GLU A 199 -2.56 -11.20 -0.41
C GLU A 199 -1.39 -10.23 -0.19
N ALA A 200 -0.43 -10.16 -1.12
CA ALA A 200 0.70 -9.23 -1.02
C ALA A 200 0.28 -7.74 -1.12
N THR A 201 -0.76 -7.44 -1.89
CA THR A 201 -1.21 -6.06 -2.17
C THR A 201 -2.42 -5.59 -1.35
N SER A 202 -3.00 -6.45 -0.50
CA SER A 202 -4.25 -6.18 0.24
C SER A 202 -4.08 -5.92 1.74
#